data_AF-A0A1S3YZ07-F1
#
_entry.id   AF-A0A1S3YZ07-F1
#
_cell.length_a   1.000
_cell.length_b   1.000
_cell.length_c   1.000
_cell.angle_alpha   90.00
_cell.angle_beta   90.00
_cell.angle_gamma   90.00
#
_symmetry.space_group_name_H-M   'P 1'
#
loop_
_entity.id
_entity.type
_entity.pdbx_description
1 polymer ?
#
loop_
_entity_poly.entity_id
_entity_poly.type
_entity_poly.pdbx_seq_one_letter_code
_entity_poly.pdbx_strand_id
1 'polypeptide(L)'
;MPDNFPRDITIDILIKLPVSSILRFNCVCKSWRSLIEDRQFIKQHYDRYKNDTNFHKIFLACIKYQYHCQQYYSNDAPFQHDSGISLLEHPPKINHTLTREFVVSSCKYGLFLLAFSYDKIILWNPTIRESRTIPRAIQIEKERSYDLRYSSSLENDKIVYGLGYVSTLEDYKIVRVGPKVSQGGHNIQIFSTKNDSWKLMGKLPRDTYYDRAMVIADGIVYMISHKKGKKFILSLCLKNEKFEEILCPDEDLGIVSETLFTIGESLFLAKFLSPVNKMVDFEVWCMKKNGMSCSWNIMLTIIIPCIWNDRFWMQPVGFIRDGDMLFLRDKTEFVIYDSKRHFQKVKVVELEESLCLNWAVTYVETLISPNAI
;
A
#
# COMPACT_ATOMS: atom_id res chain seq x y z
N MET A 1 16.87 -4.37 41.97
CA MET A 1 15.58 -3.77 41.59
C MET A 1 15.89 -2.60 40.68
N PRO A 2 15.36 -2.49 39.45
CA PRO A 2 15.55 -1.27 38.67
C PRO A 2 14.37 -0.33 38.92
N ASP A 3 14.29 0.21 40.14
CA ASP A 3 13.47 1.39 40.45
C ASP A 3 14.41 2.59 40.55
N ASN A 4 14.29 3.52 39.58
CA ASN A 4 14.68 4.96 39.64
C ASN A 4 15.19 5.56 38.33
N PHE A 5 14.66 5.15 37.17
CA PHE A 5 14.64 6.07 36.03
C PHE A 5 13.26 6.71 35.96
N PRO A 6 13.13 8.04 36.10
CA PRO A 6 11.83 8.70 35.94
C PRO A 6 11.19 8.28 34.62
N ARG A 7 9.89 7.95 34.67
CA ARG A 7 9.15 7.44 33.52
C ARG A 7 9.27 8.39 32.32
N ASP A 8 9.20 9.69 32.58
CA ASP A 8 9.27 10.72 31.55
C ASP A 8 10.64 10.73 30.84
N ILE A 9 11.74 10.60 31.59
CA ILE A 9 13.08 10.52 31.01
C ILE A 9 13.24 9.24 30.19
N THR A 10 12.66 8.12 30.66
CA THR A 10 12.64 6.86 29.89
C THR A 10 11.92 7.04 28.55
N ILE A 11 10.75 7.70 28.55
CA ILE A 11 9.99 8.02 27.34
C ILE A 11 10.83 8.89 26.40
N ASP A 12 11.43 9.96 26.92
CA ASP A 12 12.24 10.92 26.14
C ASP A 12 13.47 10.29 25.49
N ILE A 13 14.04 9.25 26.11
CA ILE A 13 15.12 8.47 25.54
C ILE A 13 14.58 7.53 24.47
N LEU A 14 13.63 6.66 24.82
CA LEU A 14 13.15 5.61 23.93
C LEU A 14 12.47 6.16 22.67
N ILE A 15 11.74 7.28 22.77
CA ILE A 15 11.05 7.89 21.64
C ILE A 15 12.01 8.41 20.55
N LYS A 16 13.30 8.60 20.88
CA LYS A 16 14.34 9.07 19.95
C LYS A 16 15.09 7.94 19.24
N LEU A 17 14.77 6.68 19.55
CA LEU A 17 15.49 5.53 19.02
C LEU A 17 14.73 4.89 17.86
N PRO A 18 15.45 4.30 16.88
CA PRO A 18 14.83 3.47 15.85
C PRO A 18 14.10 2.26 16.47
N VAL A 19 13.04 1.78 15.82
CA VAL A 19 12.22 0.66 16.34
C VAL A 19 13.04 -0.59 16.61
N SER A 20 13.98 -0.92 15.72
CA SER A 20 14.90 -2.04 15.88
C SER A 20 15.70 -1.98 17.19
N SER A 21 16.07 -0.78 17.64
CA SER A 21 16.72 -0.58 18.93
C SER A 21 15.75 -0.69 20.10
N ILE A 22 14.55 -0.13 19.97
CA ILE A 22 13.51 -0.20 21.01
C ILE A 22 13.14 -1.66 21.31
N LEU A 23 12.99 -2.51 20.30
CA LEU A 23 12.64 -3.92 20.47
C LEU A 23 13.63 -4.68 21.35
N ARG A 24 14.92 -4.33 21.31
CA ARG A 24 15.94 -4.94 22.17
C ARG A 24 15.73 -4.61 23.65
N PHE A 25 15.09 -3.49 23.98
CA PHE A 25 14.85 -3.11 25.37
C PHE A 25 13.66 -3.81 26.03
N ASN A 26 12.89 -4.61 25.29
CA ASN A 26 11.85 -5.46 25.85
C ASN A 26 12.39 -6.46 26.91
N CYS A 27 13.70 -6.76 26.88
CA CYS A 27 14.34 -7.66 27.84
C CYS A 27 14.91 -6.96 29.09
N VAL A 28 14.86 -5.63 29.19
CA VAL A 28 15.46 -4.88 30.32
C VAL A 28 14.64 -5.04 31.59
N CYS A 29 13.36 -4.67 31.57
CA CYS A 29 12.45 -4.84 32.69
C CYS A 29 10.98 -4.78 32.25
N LYS A 30 10.06 -5.23 33.13
CA LYS A 30 8.61 -5.22 32.88
C LYS A 30 8.06 -3.82 32.60
N SER A 31 8.57 -2.79 33.29
CA SER A 31 8.12 -1.40 33.10
C SER A 31 8.46 -0.88 31.71
N TRP A 32 9.64 -1.19 31.19
CA TRP A 32 10.06 -0.76 29.85
C TRP A 32 9.27 -1.49 28.77
N ARG A 33 9.11 -2.81 28.92
CA ARG A 33 8.27 -3.61 28.03
C ARG A 33 6.83 -3.07 27.98
N SER A 34 6.23 -2.81 29.14
CA SER A 34 4.88 -2.24 29.22
C SER A 34 4.77 -0.86 28.57
N LEU A 35 5.83 -0.04 28.63
CA LEU A 35 5.86 1.26 27.96
C LEU A 35 5.99 1.10 26.43
N ILE A 36 6.79 0.16 25.96
CA ILE A 36 7.01 -0.09 24.53
C ILE A 36 5.73 -0.65 23.86
N GLU A 37 4.97 -1.46 24.60
CA GLU A 37 3.68 -2.02 24.17
C GLU A 37 2.51 -1.01 24.30
N ASP A 38 2.72 0.15 24.94
CA ASP A 38 1.68 1.17 25.16
C ASP A 38 1.31 1.92 23.87
N ARG A 39 0.00 2.00 23.57
CA ARG A 39 -0.50 2.63 22.34
C ARG A 39 -0.15 4.11 22.23
N GLN A 40 -0.12 4.84 23.33
CA GLN A 40 0.21 6.27 23.32
C GLN A 40 1.70 6.45 23.00
N PHE A 41 2.59 5.64 23.57
CA PHE A 41 4.01 5.62 23.23
C PHE A 41 4.23 5.32 21.73
N ILE A 42 3.58 4.27 21.20
CA ILE A 42 3.68 3.90 19.77
C ILE A 42 3.24 5.06 18.87
N LYS A 43 2.13 5.72 19.23
CA LYS A 43 1.61 6.87 18.48
C LYS A 43 2.59 8.04 18.50
N GLN A 44 3.11 8.40 19.67
CA GLN A 44 4.08 9.49 19.82
C GLN A 44 5.38 9.20 19.04
N HIS A 45 5.87 7.97 19.09
CA HIS A 45 7.04 7.53 18.33
C HIS A 45 6.79 7.64 16.82
N TYR A 46 5.67 7.13 16.32
CA TYR A 46 5.31 7.25 14.90
C TYR A 46 5.14 8.70 14.46
N ASP A 47 4.44 9.53 15.24
CA ASP A 47 4.21 10.94 14.90
C ASP A 47 5.51 11.76 14.83
N ARG A 48 6.55 11.35 15.56
CA ARG A 48 7.89 11.93 15.48
C ARG A 48 8.56 11.68 14.13
N TYR A 49 8.41 10.47 13.58
CA TYR A 49 9.18 10.01 12.42
C TYR A 49 8.40 9.98 11.10
N LYS A 50 7.07 10.07 11.14
CA LYS A 50 6.23 9.97 9.93
C LYS A 50 6.58 10.96 8.82
N ASN A 51 7.15 12.12 9.16
CA ASN A 51 7.54 13.16 8.21
C ASN A 51 9.05 13.23 7.94
N ASP A 52 9.86 12.42 8.62
CA ASP A 52 11.31 12.38 8.42
C ASP A 52 11.65 11.20 7.51
N THR A 53 11.98 11.50 6.25
CA THR A 53 12.24 10.48 5.22
C THR A 53 13.43 9.59 5.55
N ASN A 54 14.33 10.02 6.46
CA ASN A 54 15.48 9.20 6.91
C ASN A 54 15.08 8.04 7.83
N PHE A 55 13.86 8.05 8.36
CA PHE A 55 13.29 6.98 9.18
C PHE A 55 12.26 6.14 8.42
N HIS A 56 12.09 6.42 7.13
CA HIS A 56 11.25 5.62 6.26
C HIS A 56 12.05 4.43 5.76
N LYS A 57 11.34 3.36 5.43
CA LYS A 57 11.86 2.19 4.75
C LYS A 57 11.11 1.99 3.44
N ILE A 58 11.74 1.30 2.51
CA ILE A 58 11.13 0.83 1.28
C ILE A 58 10.85 -0.65 1.47
N PHE A 59 9.58 -1.02 1.39
CA PHE A 59 9.12 -2.38 1.34
C PHE A 59 9.05 -2.85 -0.11
N LEU A 60 9.58 -4.04 -0.39
CA LEU A 60 9.62 -4.66 -1.70
C LEU A 60 8.95 -6.01 -1.69
N ALA A 61 8.01 -6.23 -2.61
CA ALA A 61 7.43 -7.52 -2.91
C ALA A 61 7.99 -8.05 -4.23
N CYS A 62 8.72 -9.16 -4.14
CA CYS A 62 9.41 -9.78 -5.26
C CYS A 62 8.82 -11.15 -5.58
N ILE A 63 8.77 -11.52 -6.86
CA ILE A 63 8.38 -12.86 -7.30
C ILE A 63 9.61 -13.53 -7.91
N LYS A 64 9.93 -14.74 -7.42
CA LYS A 64 10.93 -15.61 -8.05
C LYS A 64 10.24 -16.48 -9.10
N TYR A 65 10.48 -16.21 -10.38
CA TYR A 65 9.79 -16.86 -11.51
C TYR A 65 9.82 -18.39 -11.46
N GLN A 66 10.92 -18.97 -10.99
CA GLN A 66 11.12 -20.42 -10.97
C GLN A 66 10.21 -21.17 -9.97
N TYR A 67 9.66 -20.47 -8.97
CA TYR A 67 8.93 -21.11 -7.86
C TYR A 67 7.58 -20.48 -7.54
N HIS A 68 7.18 -19.39 -8.23
CA HIS A 68 6.00 -18.59 -7.89
C HIS A 68 5.91 -18.17 -6.40
N CYS A 69 7.05 -18.14 -5.71
CA CYS A 69 7.14 -17.75 -4.31
C CYS A 69 7.33 -16.23 -4.21
N GLN A 70 6.60 -15.59 -3.31
CA GLN A 70 6.86 -14.19 -2.98
C GLN A 70 7.94 -14.11 -1.91
N GLN A 71 8.81 -13.13 -2.09
CA GLN A 71 9.82 -12.75 -1.12
C GLN A 71 9.66 -11.28 -0.81
N TYR A 72 9.93 -10.94 0.44
CA TYR A 72 9.76 -9.60 0.96
C TYR A 72 11.09 -9.05 1.39
N TYR A 73 11.39 -7.83 0.99
CA TYR A 73 12.61 -7.16 1.39
C TYR A 73 12.26 -5.79 1.98
N SER A 74 13.12 -5.32 2.87
CA SER A 74 13.12 -3.94 3.32
C SER A 74 14.48 -3.31 3.05
N ASN A 75 14.46 -2.03 2.70
CA ASN A 75 15.66 -1.20 2.69
C ASN A 75 15.38 0.13 3.40
N ASP A 76 16.42 0.78 3.91
CA ASP A 76 16.29 2.14 4.42
C ASP A 76 16.01 3.13 3.27
N ALA A 77 15.16 4.11 3.54
CA ALA A 77 14.96 5.27 2.68
C ALA A 77 15.68 6.48 3.28
N PRO A 78 16.19 7.41 2.45
CA PRO A 78 16.33 7.33 0.99
C PRO A 78 17.33 6.24 0.55
N PHE A 79 17.17 5.69 -0.67
CA PHE A 79 18.19 4.83 -1.27
C PHE A 79 19.52 5.60 -1.32
N GLN A 80 20.54 5.11 -0.61
CA GLN A 80 21.92 5.52 -0.78
C GLN A 80 22.59 4.67 -1.86
N HIS A 81 23.58 5.24 -2.56
CA HIS A 81 24.43 4.50 -3.47
C HIS A 81 25.10 3.37 -2.66
N ASP A 82 24.76 2.12 -2.94
CA ASP A 82 25.16 0.89 -2.19
C ASP A 82 24.27 0.46 -1.01
N SER A 83 22.99 0.85 -1.01
CA SER A 83 22.05 0.32 0.00
C SER A 83 21.89 -1.20 -0.13
N GLY A 84 22.14 -1.92 0.97
CA GLY A 84 21.89 -3.35 1.10
C GLY A 84 20.43 -3.62 1.45
N ILE A 85 19.81 -4.60 0.80
CA ILE A 85 18.45 -5.03 1.13
C ILE A 85 18.46 -6.07 2.25
N SER A 86 17.50 -5.97 3.16
CA SER A 86 17.29 -6.99 4.19
C SER A 86 16.11 -7.88 3.80
N LEU A 87 16.33 -9.18 3.67
CA LEU A 87 15.24 -10.16 3.52
C LEU A 87 14.37 -10.15 4.78
N LEU A 88 13.07 -9.95 4.61
CA LEU A 88 12.09 -9.98 5.69
C LEU A 88 11.66 -11.42 5.96
N GLU A 89 11.51 -11.75 7.24
CA GLU A 89 10.95 -13.02 7.65
C GLU A 89 9.48 -13.09 7.26
N HIS A 90 9.18 -14.00 6.34
CA HIS A 90 7.82 -14.20 5.84
C HIS A 90 6.87 -14.59 6.99
N PRO A 91 5.64 -14.05 7.04
CA PRO A 91 4.63 -14.51 8.00
C PRO A 91 4.39 -16.03 7.87
N PRO A 92 3.88 -16.74 8.90
CA PRO A 92 4.01 -18.20 9.04
C PRO A 92 3.76 -18.99 7.74
N LYS A 93 4.68 -19.91 7.45
CA LYS A 93 4.83 -20.67 6.19
C LYS A 93 3.48 -21.16 5.65
N ILE A 94 2.95 -20.42 4.68
CA ILE A 94 1.78 -20.86 3.91
C ILE A 94 2.29 -21.83 2.85
N ASN A 95 1.58 -22.93 2.63
CA ASN A 95 2.02 -23.96 1.69
C ASN A 95 2.05 -23.37 0.25
N HIS A 96 3.25 -23.03 -0.23
CA HIS A 96 3.48 -22.17 -1.40
C HIS A 96 3.07 -22.80 -2.75
N THR A 97 2.75 -24.08 -2.79
CA THR A 97 2.59 -24.82 -4.06
C THR A 97 1.30 -24.54 -4.81
N LEU A 98 0.29 -23.90 -4.18
CA LEU A 98 -1.03 -23.69 -4.78
C LEU A 98 -1.63 -22.29 -4.58
N THR A 99 -0.91 -21.37 -3.93
CA THR A 99 -1.49 -20.08 -3.50
C THR A 99 -0.88 -18.91 -4.24
N ARG A 100 -1.70 -18.20 -5.06
CA ARG A 100 -1.32 -16.87 -5.55
C ARG A 100 -1.41 -15.89 -4.39
N GLU A 101 -0.27 -15.35 -4.02
CA GLU A 101 -0.13 -14.32 -3.00
C GLU A 101 -0.13 -12.94 -3.66
N PHE A 102 -0.72 -11.96 -3.00
CA PHE A 102 -0.64 -10.56 -3.39
C PHE A 102 -0.47 -9.74 -2.13
N VAL A 103 0.60 -8.94 -2.07
CA VAL A 103 0.61 -7.79 -1.17
C VAL A 103 -0.40 -6.80 -1.69
N VAL A 104 -1.33 -6.43 -0.82
CA VAL A 104 -2.49 -5.65 -1.25
C VAL A 104 -2.30 -4.17 -0.94
N SER A 105 -1.77 -3.85 0.23
CA SER A 105 -1.62 -2.47 0.69
C SER A 105 -0.73 -2.40 1.92
N SER A 106 -0.08 -1.24 2.11
CA SER A 106 0.48 -0.80 3.39
C SER A 106 -0.46 0.24 4.02
N CYS A 107 -0.37 0.42 5.33
CA CYS A 107 -1.19 1.39 6.05
C CYS A 107 -0.41 2.07 7.18
N LYS A 108 -1.08 3.02 7.84
CA LYS A 108 -0.55 3.76 9.00
C LYS A 108 0.00 2.78 10.05
N TYR A 109 1.09 3.21 10.67
CA TYR A 109 1.87 2.42 11.61
C TYR A 109 2.52 1.15 11.02
N GLY A 110 2.83 1.13 9.73
CA GLY A 110 3.69 0.08 9.15
C GLY A 110 3.06 -1.31 9.08
N LEU A 111 1.72 -1.39 9.12
CA LEU A 111 1.00 -2.64 8.91
C LEU A 111 0.78 -2.91 7.42
N PHE A 112 0.96 -4.16 7.04
CA PHE A 112 0.75 -4.67 5.70
C PHE A 112 -0.42 -5.65 5.66
N LEU A 113 -1.21 -5.56 4.60
CA LEU A 113 -2.25 -6.52 4.30
C LEU A 113 -1.78 -7.46 3.19
N LEU A 114 -1.69 -8.73 3.52
CA LEU A 114 -1.39 -9.80 2.59
C LEU A 114 -2.66 -10.58 2.30
N ALA A 115 -2.92 -10.85 1.03
CA ALA A 115 -4.02 -11.72 0.60
C ALA A 115 -3.47 -12.94 -0.14
N PHE A 116 -3.89 -14.11 0.29
CA PHE A 116 -3.53 -15.41 -0.28
C PHE A 116 -4.78 -16.10 -0.78
N SER A 117 -4.73 -16.65 -1.99
CA SER A 117 -5.80 -17.50 -2.55
C SER A 117 -7.20 -16.95 -2.31
N TYR A 118 -7.40 -15.68 -2.68
CA TYR A 118 -8.67 -14.95 -2.70
C TYR A 118 -9.40 -14.74 -1.36
N ASP A 119 -9.18 -15.56 -0.33
CA ASP A 119 -9.96 -15.53 0.91
C ASP A 119 -9.14 -15.62 2.21
N LYS A 120 -7.85 -15.96 2.15
CA LYS A 120 -6.98 -15.93 3.33
C LYS A 120 -6.30 -14.57 3.42
N ILE A 121 -6.51 -13.89 4.55
CA ILE A 121 -6.04 -12.52 4.75
C ILE A 121 -5.14 -12.52 5.99
N ILE A 122 -3.96 -11.90 5.86
CA ILE A 122 -3.01 -11.74 6.96
C ILE A 122 -2.70 -10.27 7.12
N LEU A 123 -2.83 -9.79 8.36
CA LEU A 123 -2.31 -8.51 8.79
C LEU A 123 -0.91 -8.75 9.37
N TRP A 124 0.09 -8.05 8.85
CA TRP A 124 1.50 -8.33 9.15
C TRP A 124 2.24 -7.05 9.54
N ASN A 125 2.99 -7.12 10.63
CA ASN A 125 4.02 -6.15 10.96
C ASN A 125 5.40 -6.81 10.76
N PRO A 126 6.13 -6.48 9.68
CA PRO A 126 7.45 -7.03 9.43
C PRO A 126 8.50 -6.62 10.47
N THR A 127 8.37 -5.42 11.04
CA THR A 127 9.36 -4.86 11.98
C THR A 127 9.45 -5.66 13.27
N ILE A 128 8.30 -6.05 13.83
CA ILE A 128 8.25 -6.85 15.06
C ILE A 128 8.06 -8.35 14.78
N ARG A 129 7.98 -8.74 13.50
CA ARG A 129 7.82 -10.12 13.03
C ARG A 129 6.55 -10.80 13.53
N GLU A 130 5.49 -10.03 13.72
CA GLU A 130 4.20 -10.54 14.16
C GLU A 130 3.17 -10.47 13.04
N SER A 131 2.25 -11.41 13.03
CA SER A 131 1.14 -11.44 12.10
C SER A 131 -0.12 -11.98 12.76
N ARG A 132 -1.28 -11.58 12.22
CA ARG A 132 -2.60 -12.07 12.59
C ARG A 132 -3.33 -12.52 11.34
N THR A 133 -3.87 -13.73 11.37
CA THR A 133 -4.80 -14.18 10.33
C THR A 133 -6.18 -13.60 10.62
N ILE A 134 -6.76 -12.93 9.62
CA ILE A 134 -8.10 -12.34 9.72
C ILE A 134 -9.15 -13.42 9.38
N PRO A 135 -10.27 -13.48 10.11
CA PRO A 135 -11.36 -14.40 9.78
C PRO A 135 -11.81 -14.25 8.32
N ARG A 136 -12.27 -15.35 7.72
CA ARG A 136 -12.79 -15.31 6.34
C ARG A 136 -13.98 -14.36 6.25
N ALA A 137 -14.06 -13.62 5.16
CA ALA A 137 -15.19 -12.76 4.86
C ALA A 137 -16.51 -13.54 4.79
N ILE A 138 -17.63 -12.84 4.97
CA ILE A 138 -18.97 -13.44 4.95
C ILE A 138 -19.19 -14.05 3.55
N GLN A 139 -19.46 -15.35 3.52
CA GLN A 139 -19.75 -16.05 2.28
C GLN A 139 -21.18 -15.72 1.85
N ILE A 140 -21.35 -15.21 0.63
CA ILE A 140 -22.64 -14.85 0.08
C ILE A 140 -23.00 -15.91 -0.95
N GLU A 141 -24.11 -16.63 -0.74
CA GLU A 141 -24.54 -17.84 -1.49
C GLU A 141 -24.57 -17.69 -3.03
N LYS A 142 -24.61 -16.45 -3.54
CA LYS A 142 -24.66 -16.12 -4.98
C LYS A 142 -23.33 -15.62 -5.56
N GLU A 143 -22.27 -15.52 -4.77
CA GLU A 143 -20.90 -15.39 -5.31
C GLU A 143 -20.58 -16.75 -5.94
N ARG A 144 -20.66 -16.85 -7.28
CA ARG A 144 -20.43 -18.12 -7.98
C ARG A 144 -19.11 -18.71 -7.49
N SER A 145 -19.15 -19.93 -6.97
CA SER A 145 -17.98 -20.79 -6.79
C SER A 145 -17.47 -21.22 -8.16
N TYR A 146 -17.05 -20.27 -9.01
CA TYR A 146 -16.12 -20.64 -10.05
C TYR A 146 -14.85 -21.09 -9.34
N ASP A 147 -14.34 -22.26 -9.72
CA ASP A 147 -13.00 -22.64 -9.34
C ASP A 147 -12.05 -21.57 -9.91
N LEU A 148 -11.69 -20.59 -9.06
CA LEU A 148 -10.90 -19.40 -9.43
C LEU A 148 -9.48 -19.77 -9.92
N ARG A 149 -9.13 -21.07 -9.89
CA ARG A 149 -7.93 -21.65 -10.50
C ARG A 149 -7.97 -21.66 -12.03
N TYR A 150 -9.16 -21.55 -12.65
CA TYR A 150 -9.33 -21.69 -14.11
C TYR A 150 -9.90 -20.46 -14.84
N SER A 151 -10.21 -19.35 -14.18
CA SER A 151 -10.72 -18.15 -14.88
C SER A 151 -9.57 -17.38 -15.54
N SER A 152 -9.47 -17.51 -16.86
CA SER A 152 -8.41 -16.92 -17.68
C SER A 152 -8.80 -15.62 -18.40
N SER A 153 -10.02 -15.08 -18.27
CA SER A 153 -10.41 -14.02 -19.23
C SER A 153 -11.50 -12.99 -18.87
N LEU A 154 -12.02 -12.89 -17.64
CA LEU A 154 -12.93 -11.78 -17.30
C LEU A 154 -12.40 -10.95 -16.13
N GLU A 155 -12.16 -9.66 -16.42
CA GLU A 155 -11.57 -8.68 -15.49
C GLU A 155 -12.44 -8.41 -14.24
N ASN A 156 -13.70 -8.81 -14.25
CA ASN A 156 -14.73 -8.52 -13.25
C ASN A 156 -14.91 -9.60 -12.15
N ASP A 157 -14.12 -10.68 -12.16
CA ASP A 157 -14.27 -11.79 -11.19
C ASP A 157 -13.26 -11.76 -10.03
N LYS A 158 -12.43 -10.71 -9.94
CA LYS A 158 -11.34 -10.65 -8.96
C LYS A 158 -11.76 -9.90 -7.69
N ILE A 159 -11.42 -10.51 -6.55
CA ILE A 159 -11.57 -9.89 -5.24
C ILE A 159 -10.43 -8.90 -5.02
N VAL A 160 -10.78 -7.69 -4.59
CA VAL A 160 -9.81 -6.64 -4.24
C VAL A 160 -9.95 -6.32 -2.76
N TYR A 161 -8.82 -6.16 -2.09
CA TYR A 161 -8.78 -5.75 -0.69
C TYR A 161 -8.09 -4.39 -0.55
N GLY A 162 -8.22 -3.78 0.62
CA GLY A 162 -7.40 -2.64 1.03
C GLY A 162 -7.47 -2.45 2.53
N LEU A 163 -6.37 -1.98 3.11
CA LEU A 163 -6.25 -1.68 4.54
C LEU A 163 -6.24 -0.17 4.79
N GLY A 164 -7.18 0.30 5.61
CA GLY A 164 -7.26 1.68 6.04
C GLY A 164 -7.25 1.82 7.56
N TYR A 165 -6.70 2.92 8.06
CA TYR A 165 -6.76 3.27 9.48
C TYR A 165 -7.67 4.48 9.67
N VAL A 166 -8.65 4.37 10.56
CA VAL A 166 -9.57 5.47 10.87
C VAL A 166 -9.15 6.11 12.20
N SER A 167 -8.35 7.17 12.13
CA SER A 167 -7.74 7.81 13.31
C SER A 167 -8.73 8.22 14.40
N THR A 168 -9.95 8.65 14.05
CA THR A 168 -10.97 9.03 15.05
C THR A 168 -11.64 7.85 15.74
N LEU A 169 -11.58 6.65 15.16
CA LEU A 169 -12.13 5.43 15.74
C LEU A 169 -11.04 4.56 16.38
N GLU A 170 -9.77 4.88 16.10
CA GLU A 170 -8.58 4.08 16.44
C GLU A 170 -8.76 2.62 16.02
N ASP A 171 -9.17 2.43 14.76
CA ASP A 171 -9.56 1.15 14.21
C ASP A 171 -8.96 0.95 12.82
N TYR A 172 -8.43 -0.24 12.59
CA TYR A 172 -8.06 -0.67 11.26
C TYR A 172 -9.27 -1.32 10.60
N LYS A 173 -9.56 -0.86 9.38
CA LYS A 173 -10.62 -1.39 8.56
C LYS A 173 -10.06 -2.03 7.32
N ILE A 174 -10.45 -3.28 7.07
CA ILE A 174 -10.13 -3.99 5.82
C ILE A 174 -11.35 -3.94 4.93
N VAL A 175 -11.20 -3.36 3.75
CA VAL A 175 -12.25 -3.30 2.74
C VAL A 175 -12.05 -4.47 1.81
N ARG A 176 -13.14 -5.17 1.50
CA ARG A 176 -13.20 -6.23 0.49
C ARG A 176 -14.24 -5.86 -0.55
N VAL A 177 -13.84 -5.83 -1.81
CA VAL A 177 -14.76 -5.80 -2.96
C VAL A 177 -14.77 -7.20 -3.57
N GLY A 178 -15.89 -7.89 -3.42
CA GLY A 178 -16.11 -9.25 -3.88
C GLY A 178 -16.25 -9.39 -5.40
N PRO A 179 -16.32 -10.63 -5.91
CA PRO A 179 -16.56 -10.87 -7.32
C PRO A 179 -17.94 -10.35 -7.73
N LYS A 180 -18.11 -10.08 -9.03
CA LYS A 180 -19.41 -9.64 -9.55
C LYS A 180 -20.46 -10.75 -9.38
N VAL A 181 -21.61 -10.41 -8.79
CA VAL A 181 -22.73 -11.35 -8.66
C VAL A 181 -23.54 -11.38 -9.97
N SER A 182 -23.97 -12.57 -10.40
CA SER A 182 -24.66 -12.78 -11.71
C SER A 182 -25.86 -11.86 -11.97
N GLN A 183 -26.59 -11.45 -10.93
CA GLN A 183 -27.75 -10.56 -11.00
C GLN A 183 -27.53 -9.21 -10.27
N GLY A 184 -26.27 -8.82 -9.99
CA GLY A 184 -25.96 -7.60 -9.24
C GLY A 184 -24.60 -6.99 -9.57
N GLY A 185 -24.18 -6.01 -8.78
CA GLY A 185 -22.79 -5.54 -8.79
C GLY A 185 -21.92 -6.30 -7.79
N HIS A 186 -20.86 -5.65 -7.34
CA HIS A 186 -19.86 -6.23 -6.44
C HIS A 186 -20.27 -6.03 -4.98
N ASN A 187 -20.22 -7.08 -4.16
CA ASN A 187 -20.44 -6.95 -2.72
C ASN A 187 -19.28 -6.22 -2.07
N ILE A 188 -19.59 -5.25 -1.21
CA ILE A 188 -18.58 -4.58 -0.40
C ILE A 188 -18.73 -5.02 1.04
N GLN A 189 -17.65 -5.52 1.63
CA GLN A 189 -17.58 -5.88 3.03
C GLN A 189 -16.47 -5.08 3.70
N ILE A 190 -16.66 -4.73 4.97
CA ILE A 190 -15.67 -4.06 5.80
C ILE A 190 -15.45 -4.90 7.04
N PHE A 191 -14.21 -5.27 7.32
CA PHE A 191 -13.80 -5.83 8.60
C PHE A 191 -13.32 -4.70 9.51
N SER A 192 -13.67 -4.75 10.79
CA SER A 192 -13.11 -3.87 11.84
C SER A 192 -12.22 -4.72 12.74
N THR A 193 -10.96 -4.33 12.95
CA THR A 193 -10.08 -5.06 13.88
C THR A 193 -10.55 -4.91 15.31
N LYS A 194 -11.06 -3.72 15.66
CA LYS A 194 -11.58 -3.42 16.99
C LYS A 194 -12.81 -4.25 17.37
N ASN A 195 -13.69 -4.50 16.40
CA ASN A 195 -14.90 -5.32 16.62
C ASN A 195 -14.69 -6.79 16.23
N ASP A 196 -13.51 -7.16 15.72
CA ASP A 196 -13.15 -8.48 15.20
C ASP A 196 -14.25 -9.13 14.32
N SER A 197 -14.87 -8.33 13.46
CA SER A 197 -16.04 -8.79 12.70
C SER A 197 -16.16 -8.13 11.33
N TRP A 198 -16.71 -8.90 10.39
CA TRP A 198 -17.08 -8.44 9.06
C TRP A 198 -18.50 -7.85 9.07
N LYS A 199 -18.67 -6.76 8.32
CA LYS A 199 -19.94 -6.12 8.03
C LYS A 199 -20.16 -6.06 6.53
N LEU A 200 -21.34 -6.46 6.07
CA LEU A 200 -21.78 -6.24 4.69
C LEU A 200 -22.26 -4.79 4.53
N MET A 201 -21.62 -4.03 3.66
CA MET A 201 -21.98 -2.63 3.38
C MET A 201 -23.07 -2.50 2.32
N GLY A 202 -23.13 -3.44 1.38
CA GLY A 202 -24.05 -3.39 0.25
C GLY A 202 -23.37 -3.80 -1.04
N LYS A 203 -23.88 -3.30 -2.16
CA LYS A 203 -23.39 -3.61 -3.50
C LYS A 203 -23.10 -2.36 -4.30
N LEU A 204 -22.04 -2.38 -5.09
CA LEU A 204 -21.87 -1.41 -6.16
C LEU A 204 -23.00 -1.56 -7.20
N PRO A 205 -23.34 -0.49 -7.94
CA PRO A 205 -24.24 -0.59 -9.08
C PRO A 205 -23.74 -1.64 -10.10
N ARG A 206 -24.68 -2.30 -10.78
CA ARG A 206 -24.37 -3.41 -11.72
C ARG A 206 -23.54 -2.96 -12.93
N ASP A 207 -23.75 -1.72 -13.34
CA ASP A 207 -23.06 -1.02 -14.43
C ASP A 207 -21.77 -0.34 -13.99
N THR A 208 -21.37 -0.50 -12.71
CA THR A 208 -20.08 -0.03 -12.22
C THR A 208 -19.02 -1.12 -12.34
N TYR A 209 -17.87 -0.74 -12.88
CA TYR A 209 -16.64 -1.51 -12.97
C TYR A 209 -15.52 -0.69 -12.34
N TYR A 210 -14.44 -1.32 -11.91
CA TYR A 210 -13.32 -0.61 -11.28
C TYR A 210 -12.00 -1.25 -11.70
N ASP A 211 -10.96 -0.43 -11.74
CA ASP A 211 -9.61 -0.88 -11.99
C ASP A 211 -9.11 -1.68 -10.79
N ARG A 212 -8.21 -2.64 -11.04
CA ARG A 212 -7.80 -3.62 -10.02
C ARG A 212 -7.11 -3.01 -8.79
N ALA A 213 -6.69 -1.75 -8.86
CA ALA A 213 -5.97 -1.07 -7.79
C ALA A 213 -6.94 -0.36 -6.83
N MET A 214 -6.85 -0.72 -5.54
CA MET A 214 -7.48 0.01 -4.45
C MET A 214 -6.39 0.74 -3.67
N VAL A 215 -6.58 2.05 -3.47
CA VAL A 215 -5.62 2.90 -2.77
C VAL A 215 -6.33 3.55 -1.59
N ILE A 216 -5.67 3.67 -0.44
CA ILE A 216 -6.28 4.24 0.76
C ILE A 216 -5.40 5.38 1.27
N ALA A 217 -5.99 6.56 1.37
CA ALA A 217 -5.36 7.78 1.90
C ALA A 217 -6.27 8.38 2.97
N ASP A 218 -5.71 8.68 4.14
CA ASP A 218 -6.41 9.28 5.28
C ASP A 218 -7.77 8.62 5.62
N GLY A 219 -7.79 7.29 5.68
CA GLY A 219 -9.01 6.53 6.00
C GLY A 219 -10.11 6.61 4.93
N ILE A 220 -9.78 7.05 3.71
CA ILE A 220 -10.67 7.04 2.55
C ILE A 220 -10.09 6.09 1.50
N VAL A 221 -10.93 5.18 1.02
CA VAL A 221 -10.62 4.29 -0.10
C VAL A 221 -10.85 5.03 -1.40
N TYR A 222 -9.98 4.82 -2.38
CA TYR A 222 -10.08 5.38 -3.73
C TYR A 222 -9.85 4.26 -4.76
N MET A 223 -10.70 4.21 -5.78
CA MET A 223 -10.60 3.27 -6.90
C MET A 223 -10.99 4.00 -8.19
N ILE A 224 -10.19 3.87 -9.24
CA ILE A 224 -10.60 4.32 -10.57
C ILE A 224 -11.77 3.43 -11.01
N SER A 225 -12.86 4.06 -11.43
CA SER A 225 -14.15 3.41 -11.65
C SER A 225 -14.82 3.87 -12.94
N HIS A 226 -15.43 2.87 -13.56
CA HIS A 226 -16.23 2.82 -14.76
C HIS A 226 -17.74 2.92 -14.53
N LYS A 227 -18.50 3.86 -15.11
CA LYS A 227 -19.97 3.76 -15.12
C LYS A 227 -20.56 4.36 -16.39
N LYS A 228 -21.31 3.54 -17.14
CA LYS A 228 -21.95 3.93 -18.41
C LYS A 228 -20.97 4.62 -19.39
N GLY A 229 -19.75 4.11 -19.46
CA GLY A 229 -18.69 4.66 -20.31
C GLY A 229 -17.96 5.88 -19.75
N LYS A 230 -18.39 6.46 -18.62
CA LYS A 230 -17.73 7.59 -17.97
C LYS A 230 -16.77 7.11 -16.88
N LYS A 231 -15.56 7.66 -16.88
CA LYS A 231 -14.52 7.41 -15.88
C LYS A 231 -14.65 8.39 -14.72
N PHE A 232 -14.46 7.90 -13.50
CA PHE A 232 -14.44 8.69 -12.27
C PHE A 232 -13.61 7.97 -11.21
N ILE A 233 -13.32 8.62 -10.10
CA ILE A 233 -12.71 8.00 -8.92
C ILE A 233 -13.83 7.76 -7.91
N LEU A 234 -14.10 6.49 -7.61
CA LEU A 234 -14.98 6.13 -6.52
C LEU A 234 -14.22 6.24 -5.22
N SER A 235 -14.73 7.06 -4.30
CA SER A 235 -14.21 7.17 -2.95
C SER A 235 -15.17 6.56 -1.92
N LEU A 236 -14.64 5.97 -0.85
CA LEU A 236 -15.39 5.46 0.30
C LEU A 236 -14.73 5.91 1.59
N CYS A 237 -15.40 6.78 2.35
CA CYS A 237 -14.90 7.21 3.65
C CYS A 237 -15.18 6.13 4.71
N LEU A 238 -14.14 5.56 5.31
CA LEU A 238 -14.28 4.43 6.25
C LEU A 238 -14.84 4.83 7.62
N LYS A 239 -14.82 6.12 7.94
CA LYS A 239 -15.40 6.67 9.18
C LYS A 239 -16.93 6.67 9.16
N ASN A 240 -17.52 7.20 8.10
CA ASN A 240 -18.98 7.35 7.96
C ASN A 240 -19.58 6.34 6.97
N GLU A 241 -18.74 5.55 6.30
CA GLU A 241 -19.08 4.48 5.37
C GLU A 241 -19.94 4.95 4.19
N LYS A 242 -19.62 6.15 3.69
CA LYS A 242 -20.30 6.78 2.54
C LYS A 242 -19.42 6.81 1.30
N PHE A 243 -20.06 6.59 0.16
CA PHE A 243 -19.44 6.69 -1.16
C PHE A 243 -19.62 8.08 -1.75
N GLU A 244 -18.59 8.56 -2.44
CA GLU A 244 -18.64 9.79 -3.24
C GLU A 244 -17.93 9.56 -4.57
N GLU A 245 -18.51 10.08 -5.65
CA GLU A 245 -17.89 10.07 -6.99
C GLU A 245 -17.05 11.35 -7.13
N ILE A 246 -15.75 11.20 -7.41
CA ILE A 246 -14.81 12.28 -7.63
C ILE A 246 -14.45 12.30 -9.12
N LEU A 247 -14.42 13.48 -9.73
CA LEU A 247 -13.98 13.61 -11.12
C LEU A 247 -12.50 13.29 -11.26
N CYS A 248 -12.14 12.52 -12.29
CA CYS A 248 -10.75 12.39 -12.68
C CYS A 248 -10.24 13.75 -13.21
N PRO A 249 -8.95 14.06 -13.01
CA PRO A 249 -8.34 15.16 -13.76
C PRO A 249 -8.43 14.84 -15.26
N ASP A 250 -8.94 15.79 -16.04
CA ASP A 250 -9.14 15.85 -17.50
C ASP A 250 -9.24 14.53 -18.32
N GLU A 251 -10.27 14.45 -19.17
CA GLU A 251 -10.43 13.37 -20.15
C GLU A 251 -9.48 13.57 -21.35
N ASP A 252 -8.19 13.37 -21.11
CA ASP A 252 -7.17 13.51 -22.15
C ASP A 252 -7.31 12.41 -23.21
N LEU A 253 -7.32 12.80 -24.49
CA LEU A 253 -7.15 11.86 -25.59
C LEU A 253 -5.73 11.27 -25.53
N GLY A 254 -5.61 9.95 -25.58
CA GLY A 254 -4.31 9.26 -25.66
C GLY A 254 -3.75 8.72 -24.33
N ILE A 255 -4.54 8.61 -23.27
CA ILE A 255 -4.12 7.91 -22.03
C ILE A 255 -3.81 6.43 -22.37
N VAL A 256 -2.57 6.02 -22.12
CA VAL A 256 -2.09 4.63 -22.27
C VAL A 256 -2.31 3.85 -20.99
N SER A 257 -2.01 4.47 -19.85
CA SER A 257 -2.22 3.88 -18.53
C SER A 257 -2.33 4.96 -17.48
N GLU A 258 -3.02 4.64 -16.38
CA GLU A 258 -3.13 5.50 -15.22
C GLU A 258 -3.17 4.64 -13.95
N THR A 259 -2.67 5.19 -12.84
CA THR A 259 -2.71 4.48 -11.55
C THR A 259 -2.80 5.48 -10.41
N LEU A 260 -3.69 5.18 -9.46
CA LEU A 260 -3.67 5.84 -8.16
C LEU A 260 -2.51 5.30 -7.33
N PHE A 261 -1.97 6.14 -6.45
CA PHE A 261 -1.01 5.75 -5.43
C PHE A 261 -1.00 6.77 -4.29
N THR A 262 -0.25 6.46 -3.22
CA THR A 262 -0.10 7.33 -2.06
C THR A 262 1.35 7.60 -1.74
N ILE A 263 1.63 8.81 -1.30
CA ILE A 263 2.88 9.14 -0.60
C ILE A 263 2.47 9.79 0.73
N GLY A 264 2.82 9.14 1.84
CA GLY A 264 2.26 9.48 3.14
C GLY A 264 0.74 9.29 3.18
N GLU A 265 0.00 10.30 3.64
CA GLU A 265 -1.47 10.29 3.68
C GLU A 265 -2.12 11.01 2.47
N SER A 266 -1.32 11.46 1.49
CA SER A 266 -1.77 12.18 0.30
C SER A 266 -2.03 11.25 -0.88
N LEU A 267 -3.11 11.51 -1.62
CA LEU A 267 -3.50 10.77 -2.83
C LEU A 267 -2.90 11.38 -4.09
N PHE A 268 -2.35 10.53 -4.95
CA PHE A 268 -1.80 10.91 -6.25
C PHE A 268 -2.36 10.04 -7.38
N LEU A 269 -2.29 10.57 -8.60
CA LEU A 269 -2.61 9.88 -9.84
C LEU A 269 -1.42 10.02 -10.79
N ALA A 270 -0.86 8.91 -11.23
CA ALA A 270 0.11 8.89 -12.32
C ALA A 270 -0.61 8.61 -13.64
N LYS A 271 -0.33 9.39 -14.68
CA LYS A 271 -0.84 9.20 -16.04
C LYS A 271 0.31 9.00 -17.02
N PHE A 272 0.14 8.09 -17.96
CA PHE A 272 1.03 7.89 -19.11
C PHE A 272 0.25 8.24 -20.39
N LEU A 273 0.70 9.28 -21.11
CA LEU A 273 -0.03 9.94 -22.19
C LEU A 273 0.72 9.78 -23.52
N SER A 274 0.19 8.96 -24.43
CA SER A 274 0.77 8.80 -25.77
C SER A 274 0.49 10.05 -26.62
N PRO A 275 1.52 10.69 -27.19
CA PRO A 275 1.33 11.78 -28.11
C PRO A 275 1.47 11.31 -29.55
N VAL A 276 0.84 12.08 -30.42
CA VAL A 276 0.87 11.94 -31.86
C VAL A 276 2.30 12.04 -32.44
N ASN A 277 3.26 12.62 -31.70
CA ASN A 277 4.61 12.99 -32.17
C ASN A 277 5.79 12.18 -31.57
N LYS A 278 5.59 10.93 -31.13
CA LYS A 278 6.65 10.02 -30.63
C LYS A 278 7.39 10.43 -29.32
N MET A 279 6.77 11.19 -28.40
CA MET A 279 7.39 11.55 -27.10
C MET A 279 6.42 11.37 -25.92
N VAL A 280 6.38 10.23 -25.21
CA VAL A 280 5.37 10.00 -24.16
C VAL A 280 5.51 10.93 -22.96
N ASP A 281 4.40 11.53 -22.53
CA ASP A 281 4.37 12.31 -21.30
C ASP A 281 3.93 11.41 -20.12
N PHE A 282 4.68 11.49 -19.02
CA PHE A 282 4.32 10.89 -17.74
C PHE A 282 4.04 12.00 -16.74
N GLU A 283 2.80 12.07 -16.25
CA GLU A 283 2.37 13.11 -15.32
C GLU A 283 2.04 12.51 -13.96
N VAL A 284 2.42 13.23 -12.91
CA VAL A 284 2.03 12.93 -11.53
C VAL A 284 1.16 14.06 -11.03
N TRP A 285 -0.09 13.73 -10.72
CA TRP A 285 -1.09 14.64 -10.18
C TRP A 285 -1.27 14.39 -8.69
N CYS A 286 -1.41 15.45 -7.91
CA CYS A 286 -1.73 15.40 -6.48
C CYS A 286 -3.16 15.91 -6.25
N MET A 287 -3.94 15.15 -5.49
CA MET A 287 -5.27 15.59 -5.07
C MET A 287 -5.15 16.53 -3.88
N LYS A 288 -5.73 17.72 -3.99
CA LYS A 288 -5.96 18.64 -2.88
C LYS A 288 -7.42 18.66 -2.49
N LYS A 289 -7.68 18.49 -1.20
CA LYS A 289 -9.04 18.55 -0.63
C LYS A 289 -9.24 19.91 0.05
N ASN A 290 -10.18 20.68 -0.49
CA ASN A 290 -10.59 21.99 0.04
C ASN A 290 -12.04 21.88 0.52
N GLY A 291 -12.21 21.51 1.79
CA GLY A 291 -13.54 21.25 2.37
C GLY A 291 -14.24 20.08 1.68
N MET A 292 -15.37 20.36 1.03
CA MET A 292 -16.14 19.38 0.25
C MET A 292 -15.69 19.26 -1.21
N SER A 293 -14.79 20.13 -1.67
CA SER A 293 -14.30 20.10 -3.05
C SER A 293 -12.94 19.40 -3.15
N CYS A 294 -12.75 18.64 -4.21
CA CYS A 294 -11.49 18.02 -4.57
C CYS A 294 -10.96 18.68 -5.85
N SER A 295 -9.67 19.02 -5.86
CA SER A 295 -8.98 19.56 -7.03
C SER A 295 -7.72 18.76 -7.29
N TRP A 296 -7.28 18.70 -8.53
CA TRP A 296 -6.07 18.00 -8.95
C TRP A 296 -5.06 19.01 -9.44
N ASN A 297 -3.80 18.86 -9.03
CA ASN A 297 -2.70 19.71 -9.47
C ASN A 297 -1.57 18.83 -10.00
N ILE A 298 -1.01 19.19 -11.15
CA ILE A 298 0.19 18.55 -11.68
C ILE A 298 1.35 18.90 -10.74
N MET A 299 2.02 17.87 -10.23
CA MET A 299 3.23 17.98 -9.43
C MET A 299 4.49 17.80 -10.28
N LEU A 300 4.42 16.91 -11.26
CA LEU A 300 5.56 16.53 -12.08
C LEU A 300 5.08 16.12 -13.48
N THR A 301 5.81 16.57 -14.51
CA THR A 301 5.66 16.10 -15.89
C THR A 301 7.03 15.65 -16.38
N ILE A 302 7.13 14.41 -16.85
CA ILE A 302 8.34 13.82 -17.39
C ILE A 302 8.09 13.51 -18.87
N ILE A 303 8.95 14.01 -19.74
CA ILE A 303 8.90 13.72 -21.17
C ILE A 303 9.82 12.54 -21.46
N ILE A 304 9.26 11.44 -21.96
CA ILE A 304 9.96 10.19 -22.22
C ILE A 304 10.07 9.98 -23.74
N PRO A 305 11.29 9.93 -24.30
CA PRO A 305 11.47 9.63 -25.71
C PRO A 305 10.89 8.25 -26.09
N CYS A 306 10.05 8.15 -27.15
CA CYS A 306 9.48 6.87 -27.62
C CYS A 306 10.49 5.97 -28.34
N ILE A 307 11.74 5.94 -27.88
CA ILE A 307 12.77 5.02 -28.42
C ILE A 307 12.41 3.57 -28.02
N TRP A 308 11.55 3.39 -27.04
CA TRP A 308 11.12 2.09 -26.52
C TRP A 308 9.84 1.63 -27.21
N ASN A 309 9.99 0.66 -28.11
CA ASN A 309 8.88 -0.04 -28.78
C ASN A 309 8.19 -1.07 -27.85
N ASP A 310 8.59 -1.13 -26.58
CA ASP A 310 8.06 -2.05 -25.58
C ASP A 310 7.15 -1.34 -24.57
N ARG A 311 6.25 -2.11 -23.94
CA ARG A 311 5.33 -1.67 -22.89
C ARG A 311 6.12 -1.07 -21.71
N PHE A 312 6.25 0.25 -21.68
CA PHE A 312 6.86 0.97 -20.57
C PHE A 312 5.98 0.92 -19.32
N TRP A 313 6.51 0.44 -18.20
CA TRP A 313 5.82 0.45 -16.92
C TRP A 313 6.65 1.18 -15.87
N MET A 314 6.02 2.12 -15.16
CA MET A 314 6.70 2.91 -14.15
C MET A 314 5.77 3.15 -12.96
N GLN A 315 6.18 2.70 -11.77
CA GLN A 315 5.45 2.89 -10.54
C GLN A 315 6.16 3.95 -9.66
N PRO A 316 5.49 5.06 -9.33
CA PRO A 316 5.85 5.94 -8.22
C PRO A 316 6.02 5.18 -6.90
N VAL A 317 7.17 5.35 -6.22
CA VAL A 317 7.42 4.71 -4.92
C VAL A 317 7.40 5.74 -3.77
N GLY A 318 7.94 6.93 -4.00
CA GLY A 318 7.99 7.99 -2.99
C GLY A 318 8.96 9.12 -3.34
N PHE A 319 8.99 10.16 -2.50
CA PHE A 319 9.99 11.22 -2.58
C PHE A 319 11.20 10.85 -1.70
N ILE A 320 12.39 11.15 -2.21
CA ILE A 320 13.65 10.66 -1.62
C ILE A 320 14.33 11.81 -0.85
N ARG A 321 14.61 12.96 -1.51
CA ARG A 321 15.03 14.28 -0.96
C ARG A 321 14.82 15.37 -2.01
N ASP A 322 14.75 16.66 -1.62
CA ASP A 322 14.79 17.84 -2.52
C ASP A 322 13.80 17.87 -3.71
N GLY A 323 12.69 17.13 -3.62
CA GLY A 323 11.70 17.01 -4.69
C GLY A 323 11.97 15.87 -5.69
N ASP A 324 13.07 15.15 -5.54
CA ASP A 324 13.41 13.97 -6.35
C ASP A 324 12.44 12.82 -6.06
N MET A 325 12.10 12.09 -7.12
CA MET A 325 11.10 11.04 -7.07
C MET A 325 11.67 9.68 -7.44
N LEU A 326 11.40 8.69 -6.59
CA LEU A 326 11.75 7.30 -6.82
C LEU A 326 10.70 6.62 -7.69
N PHE A 327 11.15 5.92 -8.71
CA PHE A 327 10.33 5.05 -9.51
C PHE A 327 10.86 3.63 -9.50
N LEU A 328 9.94 2.68 -9.49
CA LEU A 328 10.20 1.31 -9.89
C LEU A 328 9.85 1.18 -11.37
N ARG A 329 10.84 0.86 -12.20
CA ARG A 329 10.74 0.80 -13.66
C ARG A 329 10.76 -0.64 -14.14
N ASP A 330 9.83 -0.96 -15.03
CA ASP A 330 9.67 -2.24 -15.73
C ASP A 330 9.73 -3.50 -14.84
N LYS A 331 9.41 -3.34 -13.54
CA LYS A 331 9.49 -4.39 -12.52
C LYS A 331 10.88 -5.01 -12.34
N THR A 332 11.94 -4.28 -12.71
CA THR A 332 13.31 -4.80 -12.69
C THR A 332 14.29 -3.88 -11.97
N GLU A 333 14.06 -2.57 -11.96
CA GLU A 333 15.03 -1.63 -11.41
C GLU A 333 14.40 -0.37 -10.80
N PHE A 334 15.18 0.28 -9.94
CA PHE A 334 14.83 1.58 -9.38
C PHE A 334 15.54 2.69 -10.12
N VAL A 335 14.82 3.78 -10.41
CA VAL A 335 15.37 5.00 -10.99
C VAL A 335 14.92 6.21 -10.19
N ILE A 336 15.84 7.16 -9.99
CA ILE A 336 15.53 8.47 -9.42
C ILE A 336 15.35 9.43 -10.58
N TYR A 337 14.24 10.17 -10.57
CA TYR A 337 14.10 11.35 -11.40
C TYR A 337 14.48 12.56 -10.56
N ASP A 338 15.60 13.17 -10.91
CA ASP A 338 16.19 14.27 -10.14
C ASP A 338 15.63 15.65 -10.53
N SER A 339 15.91 16.65 -9.69
CA SER A 339 15.54 18.04 -9.92
C SER A 339 16.10 18.65 -11.22
N LYS A 340 17.13 18.02 -11.81
CA LYS A 340 17.73 18.41 -13.10
C LYS A 340 17.06 17.72 -14.29
N ARG A 341 15.97 16.98 -14.06
CA ARG A 341 15.18 16.25 -15.07
C ARG A 341 15.92 15.09 -15.70
N HIS A 342 16.76 14.41 -14.93
CA HIS A 342 17.50 13.24 -15.39
C HIS A 342 17.10 11.99 -14.62
N PHE A 343 17.10 10.86 -15.34
CA PHE A 343 16.95 9.55 -14.73
C PHE A 343 18.33 9.03 -14.31
N GLN A 344 18.46 8.71 -13.02
CA GLN A 344 19.63 8.06 -12.46
C GLN A 344 19.24 6.66 -11.97
N LYS A 345 19.91 5.62 -12.46
CA LYS A 345 19.68 4.26 -12.00
C LYS A 345 20.19 4.10 -10.57
N VAL A 346 19.36 3.52 -9.70
CA VAL A 346 19.75 3.16 -8.35
C VAL A 346 20.26 1.73 -8.35
N LYS A 347 21.50 1.55 -7.93
CA LYS A 347 22.05 0.21 -7.70
C LYS A 347 21.59 -0.28 -6.34
N VAL A 348 20.84 -1.38 -6.35
CA VAL A 348 20.43 -2.11 -5.14
C VAL A 348 21.35 -3.32 -5.00
N VAL A 349 22.14 -3.36 -3.93
CA VAL A 349 23.10 -4.45 -3.69
C VAL A 349 22.34 -5.67 -3.15
N GLU A 350 22.80 -6.88 -3.45
CA GLU A 350 22.20 -8.17 -3.02
C GLU A 350 20.83 -8.53 -3.64
N LEU A 351 20.29 -7.72 -4.55
CA LEU A 351 19.07 -8.09 -5.27
C LEU A 351 19.40 -9.05 -6.42
N GLU A 352 18.93 -10.29 -6.35
CA GLU A 352 19.12 -11.27 -7.42
C GLU A 352 18.50 -10.77 -8.74
N GLU A 353 19.25 -10.84 -9.85
CA GLU A 353 18.76 -10.42 -11.18
C GLU A 353 17.53 -11.19 -11.67
N SER A 354 17.30 -12.39 -11.12
CA SER A 354 16.16 -13.24 -11.49
C SER A 354 14.83 -12.82 -10.84
N LEU A 355 14.85 -11.84 -9.92
CA LEU A 355 13.67 -11.38 -9.20
C LEU A 355 12.84 -10.39 -10.04
N CYS A 356 11.54 -10.62 -10.10
CA CYS A 356 10.59 -9.61 -10.58
C CYS A 356 10.12 -8.76 -9.41
N LEU A 357 10.40 -7.46 -9.46
CA LEU A 357 9.95 -6.47 -8.50
C LEU A 357 8.48 -6.13 -8.78
N ASN A 358 7.55 -6.80 -8.11
CA ASN A 358 6.15 -6.68 -8.44
C ASN A 358 5.49 -5.44 -7.82
N TRP A 359 5.96 -5.01 -6.66
CA TRP A 359 5.42 -3.86 -5.94
C TRP A 359 6.44 -3.28 -4.96
N ALA A 360 6.48 -1.96 -4.85
CA ALA A 360 7.28 -1.24 -3.87
C ALA A 360 6.47 -0.11 -3.22
N VAL A 361 6.72 0.13 -1.93
CA VAL A 361 6.08 1.23 -1.18
C VAL A 361 6.97 1.72 -0.05
N THR A 362 6.88 3.01 0.29
CA THR A 362 7.50 3.56 1.49
C THR A 362 6.63 3.31 2.73
N TYR A 363 7.26 3.03 3.87
CA TYR A 363 6.57 2.87 5.15
C TYR A 363 7.47 3.30 6.31
N VAL A 364 6.86 3.51 7.48
CA VAL A 364 7.58 3.79 8.72
C VAL A 364 7.41 2.58 9.63
N GLU A 365 8.53 2.08 10.14
CA GLU A 365 8.53 1.00 11.11
C GLU A 365 7.78 1.38 12.38
N THR A 366 7.00 0.45 12.95
CA THR A 366 6.41 0.66 14.27
C THR A 366 6.35 -0.60 15.10
N LEU A 367 6.01 -0.41 16.38
CA LEU A 367 5.85 -1.45 17.39
C LEU A 367 4.41 -2.00 17.47
N ILE A 368 3.51 -1.61 16.55
CA ILE A 368 2.11 -2.03 16.63
C ILE A 368 1.96 -3.54 16.40
N SER A 369 1.37 -4.25 17.36
CA SER A 369 1.08 -5.67 17.22
C SER A 369 -0.24 -5.89 16.47
N PRO A 370 -0.27 -6.66 15.37
CA PRO A 370 -1.51 -7.10 14.73
C PRO A 370 -2.44 -7.89 15.66
N ASN A 371 -1.89 -8.49 16.72
CA ASN A 371 -2.62 -9.29 17.70
C ASN A 371 -3.23 -8.44 18.83
N ALA A 372 -2.79 -7.19 18.99
CA ALA A 372 -3.23 -6.29 20.06
C ALA A 372 -4.23 -5.21 19.61
N ILE A 373 -4.70 -5.28 18.36
CA ILE A 373 -5.59 -4.27 17.72
C ILE A 373 -6.99 -4.77 17.40
#